data_AF-A0A5J6J5S8-F1
#
_entry.id   AF-A0A5J6J5S8-F1
#
_cell.length_a   1.000
_cell.length_b   1.000
_cell.length_c   1.000
_cell.angle_alpha   90.00
_cell.angle_beta   90.00
_cell.angle_gamma   90.00
#
_symmetry.space_group_name_H-M   'P 1'
#
loop_
_entity.id
_entity.type
_entity.pdbx_description
1 polymer ?
#
loop_
_entity_poly.entity_id
_entity_poly.type
_entity_poly.pdbx_seq_one_letter_code
_entity_poly.pdbx_strand_id
1 'polypeptide(L)'
;MTNVAIVYYSATGNIHKLAVAAAEAAEKAGAQVRLRRVAEIQEATIAPNFTEWTEAFQEHVGGSSREVEIATQDDLDWADAVIWGTPGRYGAMAGPLKHFIDQTFELHARGGLKNKAMSSFTSTGTQHGGQESTVLSLSNVFYHWGAIIVPPGVTDPIMVAPSNGNPYGVSATSGLQAVPGLLAQNVTEDNLKAVGYQTVRTLQVAEALKQGLGN
;
A
#
# COMPACT_ATOMS: atom_id res chain seq x y z
N MET A 1 10.64 -2.64 19.73
CA MET A 1 10.60 -1.75 18.55
C MET A 1 10.18 -2.61 17.38
N THR A 2 9.08 -2.24 16.74
CA THR A 2 8.49 -2.97 15.62
C THR A 2 9.11 -2.47 14.32
N ASN A 3 9.52 -3.39 13.45
CA ASN A 3 9.99 -3.11 12.11
C ASN A 3 8.81 -3.13 11.14
N VAL A 4 8.62 -2.10 10.33
CA VAL A 4 7.55 -2.06 9.32
C VAL A 4 8.08 -1.71 7.95
N ALA A 5 7.69 -2.52 6.96
CA ALA A 5 7.88 -2.21 5.55
C ALA A 5 6.57 -1.68 4.97
N ILE A 6 6.62 -0.54 4.30
CA ILE A 6 5.51 -0.02 3.52
C ILE A 6 5.86 -0.20 2.05
N VAL A 7 5.27 -1.22 1.44
CA VAL A 7 5.60 -1.65 0.08
C VAL A 7 4.45 -1.24 -0.83
N TYR A 8 4.73 -0.45 -1.85
CA TYR A 8 3.68 0.04 -2.72
C TYR A 8 4.07 0.16 -4.19
N TYR A 9 3.07 0.07 -5.06
CA TYR A 9 3.17 0.48 -6.46
C TYR A 9 2.28 1.69 -6.71
N SER A 10 2.77 2.68 -7.46
CA SER A 10 2.04 3.90 -7.78
C SER A 10 2.38 4.33 -9.20
N ALA A 11 1.35 4.51 -10.04
CA ALA A 11 1.54 4.99 -11.41
C ALA A 11 1.49 6.53 -11.48
N THR A 12 0.53 7.16 -10.79
CA THR A 12 0.26 8.61 -10.91
C THR A 12 0.22 9.33 -9.56
N GLY A 13 0.82 8.75 -8.52
CA GLY A 13 1.08 9.44 -7.24
C GLY A 13 0.09 9.20 -6.10
N ASN A 14 -1.16 8.79 -6.35
CA ASN A 14 -2.15 8.64 -5.26
C ASN A 14 -1.71 7.62 -4.20
N ILE A 15 -1.22 6.45 -4.63
CA ILE A 15 -0.72 5.43 -3.71
C ILE A 15 0.56 5.91 -3.03
N HIS A 16 1.46 6.57 -3.76
CA HIS A 16 2.68 7.13 -3.19
C HIS A 16 2.38 8.09 -2.03
N LYS A 17 1.43 9.01 -2.22
CA LYS A 17 1.02 9.97 -1.19
C LYS A 17 0.44 9.28 0.06
N LEU A 18 -0.37 8.23 -0.13
CA LEU A 18 -0.86 7.41 0.98
C LEU A 18 0.27 6.63 1.68
N ALA A 19 1.22 6.10 0.92
CA ALA A 19 2.37 5.34 1.44
C ALA A 19 3.31 6.23 2.28
N VAL A 20 3.57 7.47 1.83
CA VAL A 20 4.33 8.45 2.60
C VAL A 20 3.61 8.78 3.92
N ALA A 21 2.30 9.02 3.89
CA ALA A 21 1.53 9.27 5.11
C ALA A 21 1.52 8.06 6.07
N ALA A 22 1.46 6.83 5.55
CA ALA A 22 1.64 5.63 6.35
C ALA A 22 3.04 5.58 7.01
N ALA A 23 4.09 5.92 6.26
CA ALA A 23 5.46 5.94 6.78
C ALA A 23 5.63 6.96 7.90
N GLU A 24 5.18 8.18 7.69
CA GLU A 24 5.20 9.22 8.71
C GLU A 24 4.42 8.83 9.97
N ALA A 25 3.26 8.18 9.82
CA ALA A 25 2.48 7.69 10.95
C ALA A 25 3.19 6.58 11.72
N ALA A 26 3.87 5.67 11.01
CA ALA A 26 4.67 4.62 11.63
C ALA A 26 5.88 5.17 12.38
N GLU A 27 6.61 6.13 11.80
CA GLU A 27 7.74 6.80 12.45
C GLU A 27 7.29 7.53 13.71
N LYS A 28 6.18 8.28 13.65
CA LYS A 28 5.58 8.96 14.82
C LYS A 28 5.15 7.98 15.90
N ALA A 29 4.80 6.76 15.54
CA ALA A 29 4.48 5.68 16.48
C ALA A 29 5.72 4.95 17.02
N GLY A 30 6.93 5.35 16.63
CA GLY A 30 8.20 4.81 17.13
C GLY A 30 8.64 3.51 16.44
N ALA A 31 8.09 3.18 15.27
CA ALA A 31 8.53 2.03 14.48
C ALA A 31 9.83 2.33 13.72
N GLN A 32 10.60 1.28 13.42
CA GLN A 32 11.65 1.37 12.41
C GLN A 32 10.99 1.17 11.05
N VAL A 33 11.16 2.11 10.11
CA VAL A 33 10.39 2.15 8.87
C VAL A 33 11.26 1.93 7.64
N ARG A 34 10.79 1.10 6.71
CA ARG A 34 11.28 1.05 5.33
C ARG A 34 10.14 1.38 4.37
N LEU A 35 10.16 2.57 3.78
CA LEU A 35 9.30 2.92 2.67
C LEU A 35 9.92 2.40 1.37
N ARG A 36 9.17 1.59 0.62
CA ARG A 36 9.66 0.89 -0.57
C ARG A 36 8.66 1.01 -1.71
N ARG A 37 9.13 1.45 -2.87
CA ARG A 37 8.33 1.39 -4.09
C ARG A 37 8.65 0.12 -4.86
N VAL A 38 7.67 -0.42 -5.55
CA VAL A 38 7.88 -1.53 -6.49
C VAL A 38 8.32 -0.96 -7.84
N ALA A 39 9.29 -1.63 -8.47
CA ALA A 39 9.78 -1.27 -9.77
C ALA A 39 8.70 -1.43 -10.85
N GLU A 40 8.79 -0.63 -11.90
CA GLU A 40 7.98 -0.86 -13.09
C GLU A 40 8.41 -2.13 -13.83
N ILE A 41 7.46 -2.78 -14.50
CA ILE A 41 7.74 -3.99 -15.31
C ILE A 41 8.04 -3.66 -16.77
N GLN A 42 7.72 -2.44 -17.20
CA GLN A 42 7.91 -1.95 -18.55
C GLN A 42 8.35 -0.49 -18.53
N GLU A 43 9.18 -0.10 -19.50
CA GLU A 43 9.69 1.27 -19.61
C GLU A 43 8.62 2.26 -20.11
N ALA A 44 7.70 1.78 -20.94
CA ALA A 44 6.63 2.60 -21.52
C ALA A 44 5.38 2.64 -20.63
N THR A 45 4.64 3.75 -20.70
CA THR A 45 3.27 3.88 -20.18
C THR A 45 2.36 2.73 -20.66
N ILE A 46 1.48 2.23 -19.79
CA ILE A 46 0.45 1.26 -20.17
C ILE A 46 -0.70 1.87 -21.00
N ALA A 47 -0.73 3.20 -21.12
CA ALA A 47 -1.78 3.96 -21.77
C ALA A 47 -1.19 5.02 -22.73
N PRO A 48 -0.41 4.61 -23.76
CA PRO A 48 0.35 5.53 -24.61
C PRO A 48 -0.51 6.50 -25.43
N ASN A 49 -1.79 6.16 -25.65
CA ASN A 49 -2.74 7.00 -26.38
C ASN A 49 -3.56 7.93 -25.47
N PHE A 50 -3.24 7.97 -24.17
CA PHE A 50 -3.87 8.84 -23.18
C PHE A 50 -2.81 9.84 -22.69
N THR A 51 -2.79 11.02 -23.32
CA THR A 51 -1.73 12.03 -23.12
C THR A 51 -1.63 12.47 -21.67
N GLU A 52 -2.73 12.90 -21.04
CA GLU A 52 -2.70 13.40 -19.66
C GLU A 52 -2.25 12.31 -18.68
N TRP A 53 -2.72 11.07 -18.90
CA TRP A 53 -2.29 9.93 -18.08
C TRP A 53 -0.79 9.66 -18.22
N THR A 54 -0.29 9.70 -19.46
CA THR A 54 1.12 9.45 -19.75
C THR A 54 2.02 10.54 -19.17
N GLU A 55 1.62 11.80 -19.28
CA GLU A 55 2.33 12.93 -18.68
C GLU A 55 2.33 12.83 -17.14
N ALA A 56 1.19 12.53 -16.52
CA ALA A 56 1.08 12.35 -15.07
C ALA A 56 1.92 11.15 -14.58
N PHE A 57 1.99 10.08 -15.36
CA PHE A 57 2.85 8.94 -15.10
C PHE A 57 4.33 9.34 -15.15
N GLN A 58 4.76 10.04 -16.21
CA GLN A 58 6.15 10.50 -16.36
C GLN A 58 6.54 11.51 -15.29
N GLU A 59 5.63 12.41 -14.90
CA GLU A 59 5.83 13.32 -13.78
C GLU A 59 6.00 12.55 -12.46
N HIS A 60 5.14 11.58 -12.19
CA HIS A 60 5.24 10.79 -10.97
C HIS A 60 6.54 10.00 -10.90
N VAL A 61 6.82 9.21 -11.94
CA VAL A 61 8.06 8.43 -12.08
C VAL A 61 9.27 9.34 -12.19
N GLY A 62 9.10 10.59 -12.60
CA GLY A 62 10.10 11.65 -12.76
C GLY A 62 10.49 12.38 -11.47
N GLY A 63 9.54 12.52 -10.55
CA GLY A 63 9.66 13.36 -9.35
C GLY A 63 10.18 12.63 -8.11
N SER A 64 9.67 13.05 -6.94
CA SER A 64 10.11 12.57 -5.62
C SER A 64 10.01 11.06 -5.42
N SER A 65 9.17 10.37 -6.19
CA SER A 65 9.06 8.92 -6.09
C SER A 65 10.38 8.20 -6.44
N ARG A 66 11.26 8.81 -7.25
CA ARG A 66 12.57 8.26 -7.60
C ARG A 66 13.50 8.09 -6.40
N GLU A 67 13.33 8.92 -5.38
CA GLU A 67 14.15 8.91 -4.16
C GLU A 67 13.77 7.73 -3.24
N VAL A 68 12.59 7.14 -3.43
CA VAL A 68 12.18 5.95 -2.68
C VAL A 68 12.86 4.72 -3.24
N GLU A 69 13.54 3.97 -2.36
CA GLU A 69 14.23 2.73 -2.69
C GLU A 69 13.26 1.65 -3.22
N ILE A 70 13.79 0.79 -4.10
CA ILE A 70 13.05 -0.34 -4.67
C ILE A 70 12.87 -1.43 -3.60
N ALA A 71 11.66 -1.99 -3.51
CA ALA A 71 11.35 -3.13 -2.66
C ALA A 71 12.16 -4.37 -3.04
N THR A 72 12.69 -5.05 -2.05
CA THR A 72 13.38 -6.34 -2.17
C THR A 72 12.75 -7.35 -1.22
N GLN A 73 13.06 -8.64 -1.40
CA GLN A 73 12.59 -9.69 -0.48
C GLN A 73 13.16 -9.51 0.94
N ASP A 74 14.37 -8.93 1.06
CA ASP A 74 15.00 -8.65 2.35
C ASP A 74 14.20 -7.64 3.18
N ASP A 75 13.48 -6.72 2.54
CA ASP A 75 12.58 -5.80 3.24
C ASP A 75 11.40 -6.53 3.89
N LEU A 76 10.88 -7.56 3.21
CA LEU A 76 9.79 -8.38 3.73
C LEU A 76 10.26 -9.30 4.85
N ASP A 77 11.45 -9.89 4.71
CA ASP A 77 12.03 -10.77 5.73
C ASP A 77 12.38 -10.00 7.01
N TRP A 78 12.91 -8.79 6.87
CA TRP A 78 13.25 -7.89 7.97
C TRP A 78 12.06 -7.38 8.80
N ALA A 79 10.87 -7.25 8.19
CA ALA A 79 9.74 -6.56 8.80
C ALA A 79 8.90 -7.44 9.74
N ASP A 80 8.43 -6.90 10.85
CA ASP A 80 7.40 -7.53 11.70
C ASP A 80 5.99 -7.29 11.11
N ALA A 81 5.82 -6.14 10.44
CA ALA A 81 4.60 -5.73 9.76
C ALA A 81 4.87 -5.30 8.32
N VAL A 82 3.94 -5.60 7.41
CA VAL A 82 3.99 -5.09 6.03
C VAL A 82 2.66 -4.44 5.64
N ILE A 83 2.72 -3.19 5.21
CA ILE A 83 1.55 -2.43 4.73
C ILE A 83 1.68 -2.25 3.22
N TRP A 84 0.70 -2.77 2.48
CA TRP A 84 0.75 -2.88 1.03
C TRP A 84 -0.13 -1.83 0.33
N GLY A 85 0.43 -1.12 -0.65
CA GLY A 85 -0.30 -0.12 -1.44
C GLY A 85 -0.33 -0.45 -2.94
N THR A 86 -1.50 -0.39 -3.57
CA THR A 86 -1.61 -0.56 -5.05
C THR A 86 -2.81 0.17 -5.62
N PRO A 87 -2.74 0.75 -6.83
CA PRO A 87 -3.93 1.16 -7.54
C PRO A 87 -4.74 -0.08 -7.92
N GLY A 88 -6.06 0.06 -8.00
CA GLY A 88 -6.92 -0.98 -8.54
C GLY A 88 -6.83 -1.05 -10.06
N ARG A 89 -6.59 -2.24 -10.59
CA ARG A 89 -6.64 -2.59 -12.01
C ARG A 89 -7.70 -3.66 -12.21
N TYR A 90 -8.84 -3.24 -12.75
CA TYR A 90 -10.01 -4.13 -12.98
C TYR A 90 -10.43 -4.90 -11.71
N GLY A 91 -10.37 -4.24 -10.55
CA GLY A 91 -10.73 -4.84 -9.27
C GLY A 91 -9.68 -5.75 -8.64
N ALA A 92 -8.44 -5.75 -9.13
CA ALA A 92 -7.31 -6.46 -8.57
C ALA A 92 -6.09 -5.55 -8.39
N MET A 93 -5.05 -6.04 -7.69
CA MET A 93 -3.76 -5.37 -7.59
C MET A 93 -3.12 -5.12 -8.97
N ALA A 94 -2.25 -4.11 -9.05
CA ALA A 94 -1.56 -3.82 -10.29
C ALA A 94 -0.50 -4.88 -10.64
N GLY A 95 -0.28 -5.09 -11.94
CA GLY A 95 0.70 -6.03 -12.48
C GLY A 95 2.10 -5.90 -11.87
N PRO A 96 2.68 -4.67 -11.74
CA PRO A 96 3.99 -4.51 -11.11
C PRO A 96 4.07 -5.02 -9.67
N LEU A 97 3.05 -4.73 -8.84
CA LEU A 97 3.02 -5.25 -7.48
C LEU A 97 2.91 -6.77 -7.47
N LYS A 98 2.03 -7.33 -8.32
CA LYS A 98 1.89 -8.78 -8.45
C LYS A 98 3.18 -9.45 -8.92
N HIS A 99 3.92 -8.83 -9.83
CA HIS A 99 5.20 -9.33 -10.30
C HIS A 99 6.23 -9.40 -9.17
N PHE A 100 6.34 -8.37 -8.33
CA PHE A 100 7.17 -8.42 -7.12
C PHE A 100 6.72 -9.51 -6.14
N ILE A 101 5.42 -9.64 -5.91
CA ILE A 101 4.84 -10.71 -5.08
C ILE A 101 5.22 -12.11 -5.61
N ASP A 102 5.22 -12.32 -6.93
CA ASP A 102 5.58 -13.61 -7.53
C ASP A 102 7.05 -13.98 -7.36
N GLN A 103 7.92 -12.99 -7.13
CA GLN A 103 9.33 -13.21 -6.84
C GLN A 103 9.57 -13.68 -5.40
N THR A 104 8.60 -13.59 -4.49
CA THR A 104 8.78 -13.96 -3.07
C THR A 104 8.66 -15.45 -2.78
N PHE A 105 8.61 -16.30 -3.82
CA PHE A 105 8.37 -17.74 -3.66
C PHE A 105 9.38 -18.41 -2.72
N GLU A 106 10.68 -18.09 -2.82
CA GLU A 106 11.70 -18.66 -1.93
C GLU A 106 11.48 -18.25 -0.47
N LEU A 107 11.24 -16.96 -0.23
CA LEU A 107 10.94 -16.44 1.11
C LEU A 107 9.67 -17.09 1.69
N HIS A 108 8.63 -17.28 0.86
CA HIS A 108 7.41 -17.99 1.25
C HIS A 108 7.68 -19.47 1.58
N ALA A 109 8.41 -20.18 0.72
CA ALA A 109 8.69 -21.60 0.86
C ALA A 109 9.45 -21.92 2.17
N ARG A 110 10.33 -21.01 2.62
CA ARG A 110 11.01 -21.13 3.93
C ARG A 110 10.21 -20.62 5.13
N GLY A 111 8.95 -20.19 4.92
CA GLY A 111 8.07 -19.69 5.97
C GLY A 111 8.37 -18.26 6.43
N GLY A 112 9.20 -17.52 5.70
CA GLY A 112 9.65 -16.18 6.10
C GLY A 112 8.55 -15.11 6.09
N LEU A 113 7.36 -15.38 5.57
CA LEU A 113 6.21 -14.45 5.58
C LEU A 113 5.14 -14.82 6.62
N LYS A 114 5.31 -15.97 7.28
CA LYS A 114 4.36 -16.49 8.27
C LYS A 114 4.28 -15.56 9.47
N ASN A 115 3.07 -15.39 10.02
CA ASN A 115 2.77 -14.64 11.23
C ASN A 115 3.07 -13.12 11.18
N LYS A 116 3.58 -12.58 10.08
CA LYS A 116 3.75 -11.13 9.92
C LYS A 116 2.38 -10.44 9.89
N ALA A 117 2.27 -9.29 10.53
CA ALA A 117 1.05 -8.48 10.46
C ALA A 117 0.97 -7.81 9.08
N MET A 118 -0.12 -8.01 8.34
CA MET A 118 -0.27 -7.44 7.01
C MET A 118 -1.56 -6.66 6.87
N SER A 119 -1.44 -5.48 6.25
CA SER A 119 -2.57 -4.62 5.93
C SER A 119 -2.42 -4.08 4.52
N SER A 120 -3.50 -3.58 3.91
CA SER A 120 -3.40 -2.99 2.57
C SER A 120 -4.32 -1.80 2.35
N PHE A 121 -3.93 -0.93 1.42
CA PHE A 121 -4.68 0.24 1.00
C PHE A 121 -4.64 0.37 -0.52
N THR A 122 -5.60 1.09 -1.08
CA THR A 122 -5.75 1.19 -2.54
C THR A 122 -6.22 2.56 -3.02
N SER A 123 -6.26 2.75 -4.33
CA SER A 123 -6.88 3.88 -4.98
C SER A 123 -7.43 3.48 -6.33
N THR A 124 -8.64 3.94 -6.66
CA THR A 124 -9.35 3.59 -7.88
C THR A 124 -9.98 4.81 -8.54
N GLY A 125 -10.21 4.73 -9.85
CA GLY A 125 -10.79 5.84 -10.63
C GLY A 125 -12.17 6.29 -10.18
N THR A 126 -12.97 5.39 -9.62
CA THR A 126 -14.34 5.68 -9.14
C THR A 126 -14.57 5.09 -7.75
N GLN A 127 -15.59 5.59 -7.05
CA GLN A 127 -15.93 5.20 -5.67
C GLN A 127 -16.17 3.69 -5.51
N HIS A 128 -16.85 3.06 -6.48
CA HIS A 128 -17.15 1.62 -6.46
C HIS A 128 -16.39 0.83 -7.53
N GLY A 129 -15.33 1.42 -8.11
CA GLY A 129 -14.53 0.84 -9.19
C GLY A 129 -13.53 -0.23 -8.74
N GLY A 130 -13.85 -0.99 -7.69
CA GLY A 130 -13.00 -2.07 -7.17
C GLY A 130 -12.10 -1.69 -6.00
N GLN A 131 -12.47 -0.72 -5.17
CA GLN A 131 -11.73 -0.40 -3.93
C GLN A 131 -11.67 -1.61 -2.99
N GLU A 132 -12.82 -2.24 -2.77
CA GLU A 132 -12.95 -3.41 -1.91
C GLU A 132 -12.24 -4.63 -2.52
N SER A 133 -12.54 -4.93 -3.79
CA SER A 133 -12.00 -6.12 -4.45
C SER A 133 -10.48 -6.07 -4.64
N THR A 134 -9.90 -4.89 -4.85
CA THR A 134 -8.43 -4.75 -4.93
C THR A 134 -7.77 -5.13 -3.61
N VAL A 135 -8.31 -4.65 -2.48
CA VAL A 135 -7.83 -5.00 -1.14
C VAL A 135 -8.02 -6.49 -0.86
N LEU A 136 -9.19 -7.05 -1.19
CA LEU A 136 -9.45 -8.48 -1.04
C LEU A 136 -8.52 -9.35 -1.90
N SER A 137 -8.12 -8.86 -3.09
CA SER A 137 -7.14 -9.57 -3.93
C SER A 137 -5.76 -9.68 -3.28
N LEU A 138 -5.34 -8.68 -2.48
CA LEU A 138 -4.13 -8.76 -1.67
C LEU A 138 -4.31 -9.71 -0.48
N SER A 139 -5.48 -9.70 0.16
CA SER A 139 -5.79 -10.65 1.24
C SER A 139 -5.64 -12.10 0.79
N ASN A 140 -5.98 -12.43 -0.45
CA ASN A 140 -5.73 -13.77 -1.00
C ASN A 140 -4.26 -14.17 -0.92
N VAL A 141 -3.34 -13.26 -1.23
CA VAL A 141 -1.89 -13.49 -1.11
C VAL A 141 -1.51 -13.71 0.36
N PHE A 142 -2.06 -12.90 1.27
CA PHE A 142 -1.76 -12.98 2.70
C PHE A 142 -2.20 -14.31 3.32
N TYR A 143 -3.34 -14.87 2.87
CA TYR A 143 -3.78 -16.21 3.30
C TYR A 143 -2.76 -17.29 2.93
N HIS A 144 -2.23 -17.26 1.71
CA HIS A 144 -1.23 -18.22 1.25
C HIS A 144 0.10 -18.10 2.01
N TRP A 145 0.47 -16.89 2.41
CA TRP A 145 1.67 -16.64 3.20
C TRP A 145 1.54 -17.01 4.68
N GLY A 146 0.33 -17.31 5.16
CA GLY A 146 0.08 -17.53 6.59
C GLY A 146 0.32 -16.25 7.41
N ALA A 147 0.09 -15.09 6.81
CA ALA A 147 0.19 -13.79 7.47
C ALA A 147 -1.07 -13.50 8.31
N ILE A 148 -0.94 -12.59 9.27
CA ILE A 148 -2.08 -12.12 10.07
C ILE A 148 -2.64 -10.86 9.43
N ILE A 149 -3.86 -10.94 8.89
CA ILE A 149 -4.49 -9.80 8.22
C ILE A 149 -5.04 -8.83 9.26
N VAL A 150 -4.63 -7.57 9.17
CA VAL A 150 -4.95 -6.49 10.11
C VAL A 150 -5.70 -5.38 9.37
N PRO A 151 -7.01 -5.51 9.14
CA PRO A 151 -7.81 -4.48 8.44
C PRO A 151 -8.12 -3.31 9.38
N PRO A 152 -8.32 -2.08 8.90
CA PRO A 152 -8.68 -0.96 9.77
C PRO A 152 -10.06 -1.13 10.42
N GLY A 153 -10.99 -1.84 9.76
CA GLY A 153 -12.37 -1.94 10.21
C GLY A 153 -13.09 -0.59 10.24
N VAL A 154 -14.19 -0.54 11.00
CA VAL A 154 -14.92 0.70 11.33
C VAL A 154 -14.71 1.07 12.80
N THR A 155 -13.47 0.89 13.29
CA THR A 155 -13.14 0.94 14.72
C THR A 155 -12.56 2.28 15.19
N ASP A 156 -12.61 3.30 14.34
CA ASP A 156 -12.28 4.70 14.67
C ASP A 156 -13.17 5.65 13.86
N PRO A 157 -13.59 6.81 14.42
CA PRO A 157 -14.40 7.79 13.69
C PRO A 157 -13.84 8.18 12.31
N ILE A 158 -12.52 8.17 12.12
CA ILE A 158 -11.93 8.51 10.82
C ILE A 158 -12.30 7.51 9.71
N MET A 159 -12.55 6.25 10.08
CA MET A 159 -12.91 5.20 9.12
C MET A 159 -14.31 5.37 8.56
N VAL A 160 -15.17 6.17 9.20
CA VAL A 160 -16.54 6.49 8.75
C VAL A 160 -16.67 7.95 8.30
N ALA A 161 -15.56 8.68 8.15
CA ALA A 161 -15.55 10.02 7.58
C ALA A 161 -15.99 10.00 6.10
N PRO A 162 -16.52 11.12 5.55
CA PRO A 162 -17.17 11.14 4.23
C PRO A 162 -16.32 10.63 3.05
N SER A 163 -14.99 10.77 3.13
CA SER A 163 -14.07 10.28 2.07
C SER A 163 -13.43 8.92 2.36
N ASN A 164 -13.86 8.25 3.43
CA ASN A 164 -13.50 6.86 3.78
C ASN A 164 -14.76 5.97 3.80
N GLY A 165 -14.74 4.86 4.54
CA GLY A 165 -15.86 3.91 4.64
C GLY A 165 -15.52 2.48 4.23
N ASN A 166 -14.25 2.18 3.96
CA ASN A 166 -13.82 0.84 3.55
C ASN A 166 -13.20 0.08 4.74
N PRO A 167 -13.91 -0.92 5.32
CA PRO A 167 -13.40 -1.66 6.47
C PRO A 167 -12.26 -2.60 6.13
N TYR A 168 -12.10 -3.01 4.87
CA TYR A 168 -11.07 -3.96 4.46
C TYR A 168 -9.67 -3.33 4.43
N GLY A 169 -9.61 -2.04 4.11
CA GLY A 169 -8.38 -1.27 3.92
C GLY A 169 -8.71 0.12 3.39
N VAL A 170 -7.93 1.13 3.79
CA VAL A 170 -8.14 2.52 3.35
C VAL A 170 -8.09 2.61 1.83
N SER A 171 -9.00 3.38 1.27
CA SER A 171 -9.10 3.56 -0.17
C SER A 171 -9.41 5.01 -0.53
N ALA A 172 -8.70 5.53 -1.51
CA ALA A 172 -8.90 6.89 -2.03
C ALA A 172 -9.44 6.85 -3.46
N THR A 173 -10.39 7.72 -3.79
CA THR A 173 -10.89 7.83 -5.17
C THR A 173 -9.94 8.71 -5.99
N SER A 174 -9.20 8.12 -6.93
CA SER A 174 -8.27 8.84 -7.81
C SER A 174 -9.00 9.78 -8.79
N GLY A 175 -10.29 9.53 -9.05
CA GLY A 175 -11.02 10.16 -10.15
C GLY A 175 -10.46 9.76 -11.51
N LEU A 176 -10.97 10.38 -12.57
CA LEU A 176 -10.34 10.39 -13.90
C LEU A 176 -9.19 11.43 -13.97
N GLN A 177 -8.68 11.87 -12.82
CA GLN A 177 -7.80 13.04 -12.68
C GLN A 177 -6.34 12.64 -12.54
N ALA A 178 -5.82 11.86 -13.49
CA ALA A 178 -4.37 11.87 -13.73
C ALA A 178 -4.02 13.20 -14.43
N VAL A 179 -4.05 14.30 -13.67
CA VAL A 179 -3.81 15.65 -14.19
C VAL A 179 -2.36 16.04 -13.90
N PRO A 180 -1.54 16.21 -14.95
CA PRO A 180 -0.16 16.70 -14.79
C PRO A 180 -0.12 18.01 -13.99
N GLY A 181 0.84 18.14 -13.08
CA GLY A 181 1.02 19.27 -12.16
C GLY A 181 0.11 19.27 -10.92
N LEU A 182 -0.88 18.38 -10.84
CA LEU A 182 -1.84 18.29 -9.72
C LEU A 182 -1.94 16.85 -9.17
N LEU A 183 -0.84 16.08 -9.24
CA LEU A 183 -0.82 14.68 -8.82
C LEU A 183 -1.34 14.49 -7.38
N ALA A 184 -2.24 13.53 -7.21
CA ALA A 184 -2.77 13.10 -5.92
C ALA A 184 -3.41 14.20 -5.04
N GLN A 185 -3.80 15.35 -5.60
CA GLN A 185 -4.50 16.41 -4.85
C GLN A 185 -5.84 15.97 -4.29
N ASN A 186 -6.44 14.99 -4.94
CA ASN A 186 -7.69 14.34 -4.56
C ASN A 186 -7.55 13.27 -3.47
N VAL A 187 -6.33 12.96 -3.01
CA VAL A 187 -6.14 12.24 -1.75
C VAL A 187 -6.44 13.24 -0.63
N THR A 188 -7.57 13.04 0.03
CA THR A 188 -8.12 13.96 1.04
C THR A 188 -7.37 13.85 2.37
N GLU A 189 -7.58 14.85 3.24
CA GLU A 189 -7.07 14.78 4.61
C GLU A 189 -7.64 13.59 5.39
N ASP A 190 -8.91 13.22 5.17
CA ASP A 190 -9.47 12.04 5.85
C ASP A 190 -8.79 10.76 5.38
N ASN A 191 -8.42 10.63 4.09
CA ASN A 191 -7.69 9.46 3.60
C ASN A 191 -6.31 9.35 4.26
N LEU A 192 -5.60 10.49 4.43
CA LEU A 192 -4.30 10.53 5.09
C LEU A 192 -4.41 10.16 6.58
N LYS A 193 -5.41 10.70 7.29
CA LYS A 193 -5.67 10.35 8.69
C LYS A 193 -6.07 8.88 8.84
N ALA A 194 -6.88 8.35 7.93
CA ALA A 194 -7.31 6.96 7.99
C ALA A 194 -6.17 5.98 7.71
N VAL A 195 -5.29 6.25 6.73
CA VAL A 195 -4.12 5.38 6.49
C VAL A 195 -3.14 5.45 7.66
N GLY A 196 -3.03 6.62 8.32
CA GLY A 196 -2.29 6.76 9.57
C GLY A 196 -2.87 5.89 10.69
N TYR A 197 -4.19 5.94 10.91
CA TYR A 197 -4.87 5.06 11.86
C TYR A 197 -4.65 3.57 11.55
N GLN A 198 -4.88 3.15 10.31
CA GLN A 198 -4.66 1.78 9.85
C GLN A 198 -3.23 1.32 10.13
N THR A 199 -2.25 2.20 9.92
CA THR A 199 -0.84 1.94 10.16
C THR A 199 -0.55 1.72 11.64
N VAL A 200 -0.99 2.62 12.51
CA VAL A 200 -0.81 2.51 13.97
C VAL A 200 -1.46 1.24 14.50
N ARG A 201 -2.68 0.92 14.05
CA ARG A 201 -3.37 -0.32 14.42
C ARG A 201 -2.59 -1.56 13.97
N THR A 202 -2.01 -1.53 12.77
CA THR A 202 -1.18 -2.64 12.26
C THR A 202 0.06 -2.85 13.11
N LEU A 203 0.73 -1.76 13.52
CA LEU A 203 1.89 -1.82 14.41
C LEU A 203 1.56 -2.38 15.79
N GLN A 204 0.42 -2.00 16.36
CA GLN A 204 -0.02 -2.53 17.66
C GLN A 204 -0.20 -4.05 17.63
N VAL A 205 -0.80 -4.57 16.56
CA VAL A 205 -0.96 -6.03 16.38
C VAL A 205 0.40 -6.70 16.15
N ALA A 206 1.27 -6.10 15.35
CA ALA A 206 2.62 -6.63 15.10
C ALA A 206 3.45 -6.72 16.39
N GLU A 207 3.44 -5.67 17.22
CA GLU A 207 4.14 -5.65 18.50
C GLU A 207 3.58 -6.72 19.45
N ALA A 208 2.25 -6.88 19.50
CA ALA A 208 1.62 -7.95 20.31
C ALA A 208 2.02 -9.35 19.85
N LEU A 209 2.07 -9.59 18.53
CA LEU A 209 2.52 -10.86 17.95
C LEU A 209 4.00 -11.12 18.25
N LYS A 210 4.85 -10.11 18.10
CA LYS A 210 6.29 -10.19 18.39
C LYS A 210 6.54 -10.59 19.85
N GLN A 211 5.91 -9.89 20.79
CA GLN A 211 6.00 -10.17 22.23
C GLN A 211 5.45 -11.56 22.57
N GLY A 212 4.30 -11.94 22.01
CA GLY A 212 3.62 -13.20 22.33
C GLY A 212 4.27 -14.45 21.72
N LEU A 213 4.91 -14.34 20.56
CA LEU A 213 5.61 -15.45 19.90
C LEU A 213 7.06 -15.61 20.34
N GLY A 214 7.62 -14.63 21.06
CA GLY A 214 9.00 -14.66 21.55
C GLY A 214 10.05 -14.48 20.44
N ASN A 215 9.72 -13.74 19.38
CA ASN A 215 10.60 -13.44 18.25
C ASN A 215 11.25 -12.06 18.37
#